data_AF-A0A2V9USL2-F1
#
_entry.id   AF-A0A2V9USL2-F1
#
_cell.length_a   1.000
_cell.length_b   1.000
_cell.length_c   1.000
_cell.angle_alpha   90.00
_cell.angle_beta   90.00
_cell.angle_gamma   90.00
#
_symmetry.space_group_name_H-M   'P 1'
#
loop_
_entity.id
_entity.type
_entity.pdbx_description
1 polymer ?
#
loop_
_entity_poly.entity_id
_entity_poly.type
_entity_poly.pdbx_seq_one_letter_code
_entity_poly.pdbx_strand_id
1 'polypeptide(L)'
;AYALGLEIWGNANSLGAVEGVIAAPLLLWGALVAPAKNLRLRRAISCLVSLYLVYFSVTRAAMLAAGLSMLVLLLALRRNKLILQGSVGIGCLLAISAIATPDRFDEVKSSFVAGVIYKGHQTEGLLGSRMTPWQETVRVIQDNPYFGSGFGASIYGDKPFGETGTLAVASISREHGSSYLAITEWVGMLGIVPFALLIFLVIQAVVRVFLYLRRTGNASHYSVPLMMVMIAGLAHAGFEDWLFAVGYYLTVIFWVLAFLLMDVVPQTSSHRTSFVHGMRIRYATDPAVAPR
;
A
#
# COMPACT_ATOMS: atom_id res chain seq x y z
N ALA A 1 16.00 -9.18 13.53
CA ALA A 1 16.34 -9.45 14.93
C ALA A 1 16.25 -10.95 15.13
N TYR A 2 17.39 -11.62 15.36
CA TYR A 2 17.44 -13.05 15.68
C TYR A 2 17.22 -13.21 17.17
N ALA A 3 16.22 -13.99 17.57
CA ALA A 3 16.16 -14.56 18.90
C ALA A 3 16.02 -16.07 18.72
N LEU A 4 16.98 -16.82 19.26
CA LEU A 4 16.99 -18.30 19.32
C LEU A 4 17.21 -19.05 17.99
N GLY A 5 17.93 -18.46 17.03
CA GLY A 5 18.31 -19.18 15.79
C GLY A 5 17.13 -19.51 14.86
N LEU A 6 15.93 -19.05 15.19
CA LEU A 6 14.74 -19.10 14.36
C LEU A 6 14.42 -17.67 13.94
N GLU A 7 14.28 -17.44 12.63
CA GLU A 7 13.68 -16.20 12.13
C GLU A 7 12.20 -16.20 12.55
N ILE A 8 11.91 -15.68 13.74
CA ILE A 8 10.53 -15.58 14.30
C ILE A 8 9.59 -14.87 13.31
N TRP A 9 10.16 -14.04 12.44
CA TRP A 9 9.53 -13.51 11.24
C TRP A 9 10.36 -13.98 10.05
N GLY A 10 10.07 -15.17 9.49
CA GLY A 10 10.83 -15.85 8.43
C GLY A 10 11.07 -15.06 7.13
N ASN A 11 10.78 -13.76 7.10
CA ASN A 11 11.20 -12.80 6.08
C ASN A 11 11.07 -11.35 6.64
N ALA A 12 12.14 -10.55 6.57
CA ALA A 12 12.10 -9.13 6.96
C ALA A 12 11.08 -8.31 6.13
N ASN A 13 10.87 -8.68 4.86
CA ASN A 13 9.88 -8.04 4.00
C ASN A 13 8.44 -8.28 4.49
N SER A 14 8.16 -9.45 5.07
CA SER A 14 6.84 -9.79 5.63
C SER A 14 6.50 -8.95 6.85
N LEU A 15 7.48 -8.73 7.75
CA LEU A 15 7.33 -7.80 8.88
C LEU A 15 7.10 -6.37 8.37
N GLY A 16 7.91 -5.91 7.41
CA GLY A 16 7.74 -4.60 6.79
C GLY A 16 6.36 -4.44 6.17
N ALA A 17 5.85 -5.45 5.46
CA ALA A 17 4.54 -5.41 4.83
C ALA A 17 3.40 -5.31 5.86
N VAL A 18 3.40 -6.10 6.92
CA VAL A 18 2.36 -6.03 7.97
C VAL A 18 2.39 -4.67 8.68
N GLU A 19 3.59 -4.25 9.10
CA GLU A 19 3.74 -3.01 9.84
C GLU A 19 3.42 -1.79 8.95
N GLY A 20 3.85 -1.79 7.70
CA GLY A 20 3.66 -0.67 6.77
C GLY A 20 2.27 -0.58 6.13
N VAL A 21 1.66 -1.73 5.80
CA VAL A 21 0.34 -1.78 5.14
C VAL A 21 -0.80 -1.72 6.15
N ILE A 22 -0.64 -2.32 7.32
CA ILE A 22 -1.73 -2.49 8.30
C ILE A 22 -1.48 -1.67 9.56
N ALA A 23 -0.40 -1.97 10.30
CA ALA A 23 -0.26 -1.46 11.66
C ALA A 23 -0.06 0.06 11.70
N ALA A 24 0.91 0.60 10.96
CA ALA A 24 1.24 2.02 11.02
C ALA A 24 0.05 2.90 10.59
N PRO A 25 -0.63 2.64 9.45
CA PRO A 25 -1.83 3.39 9.06
C PRO A 25 -2.94 3.36 10.12
N LEU A 26 -3.26 2.18 10.66
CA LEU A 26 -4.32 2.01 11.65
C LEU A 26 -3.98 2.65 13.00
N LEU A 27 -2.73 2.58 13.43
CA LEU A 27 -2.27 3.16 14.70
C LEU A 27 -2.27 4.69 14.63
N LEU A 28 -1.88 5.28 13.49
CA LEU A 28 -2.00 6.73 13.28
C LEU A 28 -3.47 7.16 13.36
N TRP A 29 -4.35 6.50 12.62
CA TRP A 29 -5.79 6.78 12.67
C TRP A 29 -6.34 6.64 14.09
N GLY A 30 -6.00 5.55 14.77
CA GLY A 30 -6.41 5.29 16.13
C GLY A 30 -5.92 6.35 17.12
N ALA A 31 -4.73 6.91 16.93
CA ALA A 31 -4.22 8.01 17.74
C ALA A 31 -5.02 9.30 17.51
N LEU A 32 -5.43 9.58 16.27
CA LEU A 32 -6.21 10.77 15.93
C LEU A 32 -7.65 10.72 16.48
N VAL A 33 -8.27 9.54 16.49
CA VAL A 33 -9.66 9.34 16.95
C VAL A 33 -9.77 9.10 18.46
N ALA A 34 -8.68 8.73 19.14
CA ALA A 34 -8.72 8.39 20.57
C ALA A 34 -9.27 9.53 21.45
N PRO A 35 -10.31 9.27 22.28
CA PRO A 35 -10.91 10.28 23.15
C PRO A 35 -10.04 10.58 24.38
N ALA A 36 -9.42 9.56 24.98
CA ALA A 36 -8.59 9.70 26.17
C ALA A 36 -7.13 10.02 25.82
N LYS A 37 -6.51 10.93 26.58
CA LYS A 37 -5.10 11.30 26.41
C LYS A 37 -4.15 10.11 26.55
N ASN A 38 -4.39 9.23 27.53
CA ASN A 38 -3.57 8.04 27.75
C ASN A 38 -3.66 7.05 26.58
N LEU A 39 -4.85 6.86 26.03
CA LEU A 39 -5.05 5.98 24.87
C LEU A 39 -4.39 6.56 23.61
N ARG A 40 -4.49 7.87 23.41
CA ARG A 40 -3.81 8.59 22.33
C ARG A 40 -2.30 8.42 22.43
N LEU A 41 -1.72 8.62 23.61
CA LEU A 41 -0.28 8.46 23.83
C LEU A 41 0.17 7.03 23.55
N ARG A 42 -0.53 6.02 24.08
CA ARG A 42 -0.21 4.61 23.83
C ARG A 42 -0.24 4.28 22.34
N ARG A 43 -1.28 4.70 21.62
CA ARG A 43 -1.40 4.47 20.16
C ARG A 43 -0.34 5.23 19.36
N ALA A 44 0.01 6.46 19.78
CA ALA A 44 1.09 7.22 19.16
C ALA A 44 2.45 6.54 19.37
N ILE A 45 2.74 6.05 20.58
CA ILE A 45 3.97 5.28 20.86
C ILE A 45 3.99 4.00 20.02
N SER A 46 2.89 3.24 19.98
CA SER A 46 2.79 2.06 19.12
C SER A 46 2.99 2.40 17.63
N CYS A 47 2.46 3.53 17.16
CA CYS A 47 2.68 4.00 15.79
C CYS A 47 4.17 4.29 15.53
N LEU A 48 4.87 4.93 16.48
CA LEU A 48 6.31 5.18 16.37
C LEU A 48 7.12 3.88 16.37
N VAL A 49 6.75 2.92 17.21
CA VAL A 49 7.37 1.58 17.22
C VAL A 49 7.14 0.87 15.89
N SER A 50 5.92 0.91 15.36
CA SER A 50 5.58 0.33 14.05
C SER A 50 6.41 0.96 12.92
N LEU A 51 6.51 2.29 12.88
CA LEU A 51 7.38 3.00 11.92
C LEU A 51 8.86 2.63 12.08
N TYR A 52 9.33 2.46 13.31
CA TYR A 52 10.69 1.97 13.58
C TYR A 52 10.90 0.55 13.08
N LEU A 53 9.92 -0.35 13.24
CA LEU A 53 9.98 -1.71 12.70
C LEU A 53 9.96 -1.74 11.17
N VAL A 54 9.14 -0.90 10.53
CA VAL A 54 9.16 -0.70 9.08
C VAL A 54 10.54 -0.22 8.64
N TYR A 55 11.13 0.73 9.37
CA TYR A 55 12.47 1.22 9.09
C TYR A 55 13.53 0.10 9.21
N PHE A 56 13.50 -0.65 10.31
CA PHE A 56 14.40 -1.77 10.59
C PHE A 56 14.25 -2.93 9.58
N SER A 57 13.07 -3.10 8.99
CA SER A 57 12.83 -4.11 7.96
C SER A 57 13.54 -3.82 6.63
N VAL A 58 14.04 -2.59 6.43
CA VAL A 58 14.68 -2.13 5.19
C VAL A 58 13.81 -2.36 3.93
N THR A 59 12.48 -2.41 4.12
CA THR A 59 11.52 -2.65 3.04
C THR A 59 11.03 -1.32 2.49
N ARG A 60 11.67 -0.84 1.42
CA ARG A 60 11.35 0.43 0.74
C ARG A 60 9.87 0.53 0.35
N ALA A 61 9.30 -0.56 -0.18
CA ALA A 61 7.90 -0.63 -0.56
C ALA A 61 6.97 -0.35 0.64
N ALA A 62 7.25 -0.95 1.80
CA ALA A 62 6.49 -0.75 3.02
C ALA A 62 6.61 0.68 3.57
N MET A 63 7.82 1.26 3.53
CA MET A 63 8.04 2.66 3.92
C MET A 63 7.21 3.61 3.06
N LEU A 64 7.22 3.41 1.74
CA LEU A 64 6.44 4.22 0.80
C LEU A 64 4.93 4.03 1.00
N ALA A 65 4.47 2.79 1.17
CA ALA A 65 3.07 2.47 1.42
C ALA A 65 2.54 3.12 2.70
N ALA A 66 3.28 3.00 3.82
CA ALA A 66 2.94 3.61 5.09
C ALA A 66 2.91 5.14 4.97
N GLY A 67 3.98 5.72 4.42
CA GLY A 67 4.10 7.17 4.24
C GLY A 67 2.99 7.75 3.38
N LEU A 68 2.66 7.11 2.26
CA LEU A 68 1.59 7.54 1.36
C LEU A 68 0.22 7.49 2.05
N SER A 69 -0.10 6.38 2.72
CA SER A 69 -1.38 6.20 3.42
C SER A 69 -1.56 7.23 4.55
N MET A 70 -0.52 7.44 5.36
CA MET A 70 -0.52 8.45 6.41
C MET A 70 -0.67 9.87 5.85
N LEU A 71 0.06 10.19 4.79
CA LEU A 71 -0.01 11.49 4.13
C LEU A 71 -1.41 11.76 3.58
N VAL A 72 -2.01 10.79 2.89
CA VAL A 72 -3.38 10.91 2.37
C VAL A 72 -4.39 11.14 3.49
N LEU A 73 -4.28 10.44 4.63
CA LEU A 73 -5.13 10.70 5.80
C LEU A 73 -4.99 12.14 6.30
N LEU A 74 -3.76 12.60 6.51
CA LEU A 74 -3.49 13.94 7.04
C LEU A 74 -3.97 15.04 6.09
N LEU A 75 -3.81 14.84 4.77
CA LEU A 75 -4.32 15.73 3.73
C LEU A 75 -5.86 15.73 3.70
N ALA A 76 -6.50 14.56 3.80
CA ALA A 76 -7.96 14.44 3.85
C ALA A 76 -8.54 15.20 5.04
N LEU A 77 -7.88 15.11 6.21
CA LEU A 77 -8.25 15.82 7.43
C LEU A 77 -7.81 17.29 7.48
N ARG A 78 -7.11 17.79 6.44
CA ARG A 78 -6.55 19.15 6.37
C ARG A 78 -5.65 19.49 7.56
N ARG A 79 -4.96 18.50 8.13
CA ARG A 79 -4.08 18.65 9.30
C ARG A 79 -2.66 19.06 8.88
N ASN A 80 -2.55 20.11 8.07
CA ASN A 80 -1.28 20.56 7.47
C ASN A 80 -0.21 20.91 8.52
N LYS A 81 -0.62 21.33 9.73
CA LYS A 81 0.30 21.56 10.85
C LYS A 81 1.04 20.30 11.28
N LEU A 82 0.37 19.14 11.31
CA LEU A 82 1.01 17.86 11.67
C LEU A 82 1.97 17.40 10.57
N ILE A 83 1.62 17.64 9.30
CA ILE A 83 2.51 17.35 8.17
C ILE A 83 3.78 18.19 8.31
N LEU A 84 3.66 19.51 8.52
CA LEU A 84 4.79 20.40 8.71
C LEU A 84 5.64 20.00 9.92
N GLN A 85 5.03 19.69 11.07
CA GLN A 85 5.74 19.23 12.27
C GLN A 85 6.50 17.93 12.01
N GLY A 86 5.90 16.98 11.30
CA GLY A 86 6.56 15.74 10.90
C GLY A 86 7.74 16.00 9.97
N SER A 87 7.57 16.82 8.93
CA SER A 87 8.63 17.18 7.99
C SER A 87 9.78 17.91 8.67
N VAL A 88 9.48 18.87 9.55
CA VAL A 88 10.49 19.59 10.35
C VAL A 88 11.20 18.62 11.30
N GLY A 89 10.46 17.73 11.98
CA GLY A 89 11.06 16.73 12.87
C GLY A 89 12.03 15.81 12.14
N ILE A 90 11.66 15.29 10.97
CA ILE A 90 12.55 14.49 10.11
C ILE A 90 13.76 15.33 9.68
N GLY A 91 13.55 16.57 9.25
CA GLY A 91 14.62 17.49 8.87
C GLY A 91 15.61 17.77 10.01
N CYS A 92 15.11 18.00 11.23
CA CYS A 92 15.92 18.18 12.43
C CYS A 92 16.73 16.92 12.76
N LEU A 93 16.13 15.73 12.66
CA LEU A 93 16.86 14.48 12.89
C LEU A 93 17.99 14.28 11.87
N LEU A 94 17.72 14.57 10.59
CA LEU A 94 18.75 14.52 9.55
C LEU A 94 19.85 15.55 9.81
N ALA A 95 19.49 16.78 10.19
CA ALA A 95 20.46 17.83 10.52
C ALA A 95 21.31 17.48 11.75
N ILE A 96 20.70 16.95 12.82
CA ILE A 96 21.42 16.49 14.01
C ILE A 96 22.35 15.34 13.64
N SER A 97 21.92 14.38 12.82
CA SER A 97 22.80 13.30 12.37
C SER A 97 23.97 13.82 11.51
N ALA A 98 23.76 14.88 10.73
CA ALA A 98 24.81 15.52 9.94
C ALA A 98 25.82 16.27 10.81
N ILE A 99 25.35 16.95 11.86
CA ILE A 99 26.21 17.76 12.75
C ILE A 99 26.93 16.89 13.79
N ALA A 100 26.25 15.89 14.36
CA ALA A 100 26.80 15.05 15.44
C ALA A 100 27.93 14.13 14.96
N THR A 101 27.96 13.81 13.67
CA THR A 101 29.02 12.99 13.07
C THR A 101 29.33 13.49 11.66
N PRO A 102 30.15 14.54 11.51
CA PRO A 102 30.53 15.08 10.20
C PRO A 102 31.31 14.05 9.37
N ASP A 103 32.27 13.35 9.99
CA ASP A 103 33.12 12.36 9.31
C ASP A 103 32.36 11.07 8.98
N ARG A 104 31.34 10.73 9.78
CA ARG A 104 30.40 9.66 9.43
C ARG A 104 29.22 10.17 8.65
N PHE A 105 29.12 11.44 8.26
CA PHE A 105 27.97 11.86 7.46
C PHE A 105 28.07 11.26 6.07
N ASP A 106 29.26 11.21 5.48
CA ASP A 106 29.47 10.50 4.22
C ASP A 106 29.40 8.97 4.39
N GLU A 107 29.78 8.43 5.56
CA GLU A 107 29.67 7.00 5.88
C GLU A 107 28.23 6.56 6.20
N VAL A 108 27.45 7.38 6.91
CA VAL A 108 26.02 7.19 7.23
C VAL A 108 25.19 7.49 6.01
N LYS A 109 25.52 8.51 5.21
CA LYS A 109 24.92 8.73 3.91
C LYS A 109 25.22 7.54 3.03
N SER A 110 26.46 7.10 2.86
CA SER A 110 26.79 5.94 2.03
C SER A 110 26.27 4.61 2.60
N SER A 111 26.10 4.45 3.92
CA SER A 111 25.53 3.26 4.57
C SER A 111 24.00 3.24 4.55
N PHE A 112 23.35 4.38 4.76
CA PHE A 112 21.91 4.56 4.56
C PHE A 112 21.58 4.43 3.07
N VAL A 113 22.40 5.02 2.22
CA VAL A 113 22.27 4.94 0.77
C VAL A 113 22.59 3.50 0.31
N ALA A 114 23.63 2.84 0.80
CA ALA A 114 23.95 1.45 0.44
C ALA A 114 22.95 0.45 1.01
N GLY A 115 22.54 0.59 2.27
CA GLY A 115 21.68 -0.34 2.99
C GLY A 115 20.20 -0.14 2.70
N VAL A 116 19.70 1.10 2.78
CA VAL A 116 18.28 1.43 2.59
C VAL A 116 17.95 1.74 1.13
N ILE A 117 18.81 2.51 0.45
CA ILE A 117 18.53 3.00 -0.92
C ILE A 117 18.98 2.00 -1.98
N TYR A 118 20.12 1.33 -1.83
CA TYR A 118 20.73 0.45 -2.85
C TYR A 118 20.72 -1.04 -2.49
N LYS A 119 20.37 -1.43 -1.25
CA LYS A 119 20.51 -2.83 -0.76
C LYS A 119 21.81 -3.52 -1.26
N GLY A 120 22.95 -2.84 -1.17
CA GLY A 120 24.25 -3.36 -1.59
C GLY A 120 24.58 -3.28 -3.09
N HIS A 121 23.69 -2.76 -3.95
CA HIS A 121 23.88 -2.66 -5.40
C HIS A 121 24.10 -1.20 -5.83
N GLN A 122 25.31 -0.67 -5.63
CA GLN A 122 25.62 0.76 -5.84
C GLN A 122 25.54 1.24 -7.30
N THR A 123 25.52 0.34 -8.28
CA THR A 123 25.65 0.68 -9.71
C THR A 123 24.33 0.94 -10.45
N GLU A 124 23.16 0.61 -9.88
CA GLU A 124 21.91 0.57 -10.64
C GLU A 124 20.77 1.50 -10.16
N GLY A 125 21.01 2.41 -9.22
CA GLY A 125 19.97 3.37 -8.77
C GLY A 125 18.99 2.84 -7.70
N LEU A 126 18.14 3.72 -7.18
CA LEU A 126 17.03 3.40 -6.24
C LEU A 126 16.09 2.29 -6.74
N LEU A 127 16.01 2.09 -8.05
CA LEU A 127 15.16 1.09 -8.68
C LEU A 127 15.95 -0.07 -9.29
N GLY A 128 17.29 -0.09 -9.19
CA GLY A 128 18.16 -1.02 -9.92
C GLY A 128 17.76 -2.49 -9.79
N SER A 129 17.71 -2.97 -8.54
CA SER A 129 17.29 -4.35 -8.22
C SER A 129 15.87 -4.72 -8.68
N ARG A 130 15.01 -3.74 -9.02
CA ARG A 130 13.64 -3.95 -9.51
C ARG A 130 13.49 -3.69 -11.00
N MET A 131 14.38 -2.90 -11.57
CA MET A 131 14.40 -2.56 -12.98
C MET A 131 14.64 -3.81 -13.83
N THR A 132 15.55 -4.69 -13.39
CA THR A 132 15.84 -5.95 -14.09
C THR A 132 14.62 -6.89 -14.13
N PRO A 133 13.95 -7.22 -13.01
CA PRO A 133 12.68 -7.95 -13.03
C PRO A 133 11.59 -7.31 -13.90
N TRP A 134 11.41 -5.99 -13.78
CA TRP A 134 10.38 -5.27 -14.54
C TRP A 134 10.66 -5.29 -16.04
N GLN A 135 11.90 -5.07 -16.47
CA GLN A 135 12.29 -5.13 -17.88
C GLN A 135 12.07 -6.52 -18.46
N GLU A 136 12.43 -7.56 -17.70
CA GLU A 136 12.25 -8.93 -18.13
C GLU A 136 10.76 -9.29 -18.24
N THR A 137 9.91 -8.84 -17.31
CA THR A 137 8.45 -9.01 -17.40
C THR A 137 7.86 -8.24 -18.57
N VAL A 138 8.31 -7.00 -18.81
CA VAL A 138 7.86 -6.19 -19.95
C VAL A 138 8.23 -6.85 -21.28
N ARG A 139 9.39 -7.51 -21.38
CA ARG A 139 9.77 -8.29 -22.58
C ARG A 139 8.80 -9.44 -22.82
N VAL A 140 8.47 -10.22 -21.80
CA VAL A 140 7.49 -11.32 -21.96
C VAL A 140 6.11 -10.80 -22.36
N ILE A 141 5.68 -9.66 -21.82
CA ILE A 141 4.43 -8.98 -22.25
C ILE A 141 4.50 -8.55 -23.71
N GLN A 142 5.65 -8.09 -24.19
CA GLN A 142 5.84 -7.73 -25.60
C GLN A 142 5.79 -8.95 -26.53
N ASP A 143 6.32 -10.10 -26.07
CA ASP A 143 6.30 -11.34 -26.83
C ASP A 143 4.90 -11.98 -26.87
N ASN A 144 4.11 -11.85 -25.79
CA ASN A 144 2.76 -12.44 -25.67
C ASN A 144 1.70 -11.42 -25.23
N PRO A 145 1.39 -10.40 -26.05
CA PRO A 145 0.65 -9.21 -25.61
C PRO A 145 -0.82 -9.44 -25.28
N TYR A 146 -1.51 -10.33 -26.01
CA TYR A 146 -2.97 -10.45 -25.90
C TYR A 146 -3.40 -11.43 -24.82
N PHE A 147 -2.76 -12.60 -24.76
CA PHE A 147 -3.16 -13.72 -23.91
C PHE A 147 -2.18 -14.01 -22.77
N GLY A 148 -1.02 -13.35 -22.74
CA GLY A 148 0.01 -13.56 -21.73
C GLY A 148 0.74 -14.89 -21.85
N SER A 149 1.58 -15.19 -20.87
CA SER A 149 2.38 -16.42 -20.77
C SER A 149 1.64 -17.59 -20.12
N GLY A 150 0.46 -17.36 -19.55
CA GLY A 150 -0.28 -18.31 -18.73
C GLY A 150 -0.13 -18.04 -17.24
N PHE A 151 -1.21 -18.25 -16.47
CA PHE A 151 -1.25 -17.91 -15.05
C PHE A 151 -0.25 -18.75 -14.23
N GLY A 152 0.68 -18.06 -13.55
CA GLY A 152 1.72 -18.70 -12.74
C GLY A 152 2.85 -19.33 -13.57
N ALA A 153 2.84 -19.19 -14.90
CA ALA A 153 3.96 -19.57 -15.75
C ALA A 153 4.98 -18.44 -15.78
N SER A 154 6.26 -18.76 -15.60
CA SER A 154 7.36 -17.85 -15.90
C SER A 154 8.09 -18.40 -17.12
N ILE A 155 8.08 -17.65 -18.23
CA ILE A 155 8.81 -18.03 -19.44
C ILE A 155 10.21 -17.46 -19.30
N TYR A 156 11.18 -18.34 -19.07
CA TYR A 156 12.59 -17.98 -19.11
C TYR A 156 13.02 -17.81 -20.57
N GLY A 157 13.81 -16.77 -20.87
CA GLY A 157 14.32 -16.50 -22.21
C GLY A 157 15.05 -17.70 -22.84
N ASP A 158 14.99 -17.75 -24.18
CA ASP A 158 15.67 -18.69 -25.11
C ASP A 158 15.47 -20.19 -24.87
N LYS A 159 14.27 -20.60 -24.44
CA LYS A 159 13.83 -21.99 -24.70
C LYS A 159 12.74 -21.99 -25.77
N PRO A 160 12.98 -22.63 -26.93
CA PRO A 160 12.07 -22.56 -28.06
C PRO A 160 10.70 -23.11 -27.67
N PHE A 161 9.67 -22.36 -28.06
CA PHE A 161 8.26 -22.76 -28.06
C PHE A 161 8.13 -24.09 -28.81
N GLY A 162 8.12 -25.23 -28.11
CA GLY A 162 8.09 -26.52 -28.78
C GLY A 162 8.33 -27.77 -27.93
N GLU A 163 8.98 -27.69 -26.77
CA GLU A 163 9.11 -28.86 -25.89
C GLU A 163 7.87 -29.06 -25.03
N THR A 164 6.87 -29.68 -25.66
CA THR A 164 5.98 -30.71 -25.11
C THR A 164 5.91 -30.85 -23.59
N GLY A 165 4.75 -30.52 -23.04
CA GLY A 165 3.96 -31.50 -22.28
C GLY A 165 4.50 -31.92 -20.92
N THR A 166 5.28 -31.09 -20.25
CA THR A 166 5.50 -31.24 -18.81
C THR A 166 5.00 -29.99 -18.11
N LEU A 167 4.10 -30.19 -17.14
CA LEU A 167 3.83 -29.22 -16.08
C LEU A 167 5.18 -28.97 -15.40
N ALA A 168 5.93 -28.01 -15.91
CA ALA A 168 7.28 -27.72 -15.48
C ALA A 168 7.20 -27.06 -14.10
N VAL A 169 7.26 -27.90 -13.07
CA VAL A 169 7.53 -27.55 -11.66
C VAL A 169 8.94 -26.96 -11.50
N ALA A 170 9.67 -26.72 -12.59
CA ALA A 170 11.00 -26.11 -12.57
C ALA A 170 10.89 -24.58 -12.58
N SER A 171 11.12 -23.99 -11.40
CA SER A 171 11.26 -22.56 -11.08
C SER A 171 9.97 -21.71 -10.95
N ILE A 172 9.16 -22.06 -9.95
CA ILE A 172 8.01 -21.27 -9.45
C ILE A 172 8.42 -19.92 -8.79
N SER A 173 9.68 -19.49 -8.85
CA SER A 173 10.19 -18.37 -8.03
C SER A 173 10.92 -17.31 -8.82
N ARG A 174 10.34 -16.83 -9.93
CA ARG A 174 10.76 -15.54 -10.48
C ARG A 174 9.97 -14.43 -9.79
N GLU A 175 10.68 -13.54 -9.10
CA GLU A 175 10.09 -12.32 -8.52
C GLU A 175 9.74 -11.37 -9.66
N HIS A 176 8.48 -10.99 -9.79
CA HIS A 176 8.04 -10.04 -10.82
C HIS A 176 8.17 -8.59 -10.31
N GLY A 177 8.34 -8.43 -8.99
CA GLY A 177 8.60 -7.14 -8.34
C GLY A 177 7.44 -6.14 -8.41
N SER A 178 6.28 -6.54 -8.94
CA SER A 178 5.03 -5.77 -8.97
C SER A 178 3.86 -6.70 -9.30
N SER A 179 2.81 -6.67 -8.47
CA SER A 179 1.59 -7.45 -8.70
C SER A 179 0.89 -7.07 -10.00
N TYR A 180 0.99 -5.80 -10.41
CA TYR A 180 0.35 -5.30 -11.64
C TYR A 180 1.09 -5.79 -12.90
N LEU A 181 2.41 -5.86 -12.86
CA LEU A 181 3.20 -6.41 -13.96
C LEU A 181 3.01 -7.93 -14.05
N ALA A 182 3.04 -8.64 -12.91
CA ALA A 182 2.85 -10.08 -12.85
C ALA A 182 1.53 -10.53 -13.51
N ILE A 183 0.41 -9.90 -13.15
CA ILE A 183 -0.87 -10.26 -13.75
C ILE A 183 -0.93 -9.89 -15.24
N THR A 184 -0.34 -8.77 -15.65
CA THR A 184 -0.29 -8.40 -17.07
C THR A 184 0.51 -9.43 -17.89
N GLU A 185 1.61 -9.93 -17.34
CA GLU A 185 2.41 -11.01 -17.94
C GLU A 185 1.58 -12.29 -18.09
N TRP A 186 0.89 -12.69 -17.03
CA TRP A 186 0.17 -13.95 -16.98
C TRP A 186 -1.05 -14.03 -17.88
N VAL A 187 -1.86 -12.96 -17.96
CA VAL A 187 -3.16 -13.00 -18.66
C VAL A 187 -3.22 -12.08 -19.88
N GLY A 188 -2.18 -11.29 -20.14
CA GLY A 188 -2.12 -10.34 -21.25
C GLY A 188 -3.09 -9.16 -21.11
N MET A 189 -3.11 -8.31 -22.15
CA MET A 189 -3.91 -7.08 -22.17
C MET A 189 -5.42 -7.33 -22.19
N LEU A 190 -5.89 -8.46 -22.73
CA LEU A 190 -7.32 -8.79 -22.72
C LEU A 190 -7.74 -9.37 -21.37
N GLY A 191 -6.91 -10.25 -20.80
CA GLY A 191 -7.22 -10.91 -19.53
C GLY A 191 -7.13 -9.97 -18.32
N ILE A 192 -6.38 -8.87 -18.40
CA ILE A 192 -6.25 -7.93 -17.27
C ILE A 192 -7.52 -7.08 -17.04
N VAL A 193 -8.44 -7.01 -18.01
CA VAL A 193 -9.62 -6.13 -17.95
C VAL A 193 -10.49 -6.32 -16.70
N PRO A 194 -10.89 -7.54 -16.29
CA PRO A 194 -11.68 -7.74 -15.08
C PRO A 194 -10.93 -7.30 -13.81
N PHE A 195 -9.63 -7.54 -13.76
CA PHE A 195 -8.80 -7.10 -12.64
C PHE A 195 -8.65 -5.58 -12.59
N ALA A 196 -8.39 -4.93 -13.73
CA ALA A 196 -8.33 -3.48 -13.83
C ALA A 196 -9.64 -2.82 -13.40
N LEU A 197 -10.79 -3.39 -13.80
CA LEU A 197 -12.10 -2.95 -13.34
C LEU A 197 -12.24 -3.05 -11.82
N LEU A 198 -11.80 -4.16 -11.24
CA LEU A 198 -11.88 -4.40 -9.81
C LEU A 198 -11.00 -3.43 -9.01
N ILE A 199 -9.75 -3.18 -9.45
CA ILE A 199 -8.89 -2.13 -8.87
C ILE A 199 -9.53 -0.75 -9.01
N PHE A 200 -10.13 -0.45 -10.17
CA PHE A 200 -10.83 0.81 -10.39
C PHE A 200 -11.99 1.01 -9.40
N LEU A 201 -12.78 -0.02 -9.11
CA LEU A 201 -13.85 0.04 -8.11
C LEU A 201 -13.31 0.32 -6.70
N VAL A 202 -12.22 -0.33 -6.32
CA VAL A 202 -11.56 -0.07 -5.02
C VAL A 202 -11.05 1.38 -4.96
N ILE A 203 -10.41 1.88 -6.02
CA ILE A 203 -9.95 3.27 -6.09
C ILE A 203 -11.13 4.24 -5.98
N GLN A 204 -12.26 3.97 -6.66
CA GLN A 204 -13.46 4.79 -6.53
C GLN A 204 -13.97 4.83 -5.09
N ALA A 205 -14.00 3.70 -4.39
CA ALA A 205 -14.38 3.64 -2.98
C ALA A 205 -13.44 4.47 -2.10
N VAL A 206 -12.12 4.32 -2.29
CA VAL A 206 -11.10 5.13 -1.61
C VAL A 206 -11.32 6.63 -1.83
N VAL A 207 -11.55 7.05 -3.07
CA VAL A 207 -11.80 8.45 -3.43
C VAL A 207 -13.08 8.97 -2.76
N ARG A 208 -14.16 8.16 -2.71
CA ARG A 208 -15.39 8.55 -2.03
C ARG A 208 -15.17 8.77 -0.53
N VAL A 209 -14.46 7.88 0.14
CA VAL A 209 -14.10 8.05 1.57
C VAL A 209 -13.21 9.28 1.77
N PHE A 210 -12.22 9.49 0.91
CA PHE A 210 -11.35 10.67 0.96
C PHE A 210 -12.15 11.97 0.84
N LEU A 211 -13.05 12.05 -0.15
CA LEU A 211 -13.90 13.22 -0.36
C LEU A 211 -14.89 13.43 0.79
N TYR A 212 -15.48 12.35 1.33
CA TYR A 212 -16.31 12.41 2.53
C TYR A 212 -15.52 12.99 3.70
N LEU A 213 -14.32 12.48 3.96
CA LEU A 213 -13.46 12.93 5.06
C LEU A 213 -13.05 14.40 4.90
N ARG A 214 -12.75 14.83 3.68
CA ARG A 214 -12.41 16.23 3.36
C ARG A 214 -13.59 17.20 3.51
N ARG A 215 -14.83 16.70 3.39
CA ARG A 215 -16.06 17.48 3.57
C ARG A 215 -16.51 17.55 5.02
N THR A 216 -16.51 16.41 5.73
CA THR A 216 -17.05 16.30 7.09
C THR A 216 -16.01 16.51 8.18
N GLY A 217 -14.74 16.23 7.90
CA GLY A 217 -13.68 16.17 8.91
C GLY A 217 -13.85 15.01 9.92
N ASN A 218 -14.81 14.12 9.72
CA ASN A 218 -15.13 13.05 10.66
C ASN A 218 -14.18 11.85 10.48
N ALA A 219 -13.07 11.86 11.22
CA ALA A 219 -12.10 10.77 11.26
C ALA A 219 -12.66 9.47 11.86
N SER A 220 -13.75 9.52 12.64
CA SER A 220 -14.25 8.37 13.40
C SER A 220 -15.07 7.38 12.57
N HIS A 221 -15.33 7.68 11.29
CA HIS A 221 -16.10 6.80 10.42
C HIS A 221 -15.33 5.49 10.11
N TYR A 222 -16.01 4.35 10.17
CA TYR A 222 -15.43 3.01 10.03
C TYR A 222 -14.72 2.77 8.69
N SER A 223 -15.12 3.51 7.64
CA SER A 223 -14.50 3.41 6.32
C SER A 223 -13.10 4.02 6.24
N VAL A 224 -12.72 4.90 7.18
CA VAL A 224 -11.41 5.58 7.19
C VAL A 224 -10.24 4.61 7.39
N PRO A 225 -10.22 3.74 8.42
CA PRO A 225 -9.14 2.77 8.57
C PRO A 225 -9.04 1.80 7.38
N LEU A 226 -10.17 1.40 6.79
CA LEU A 226 -10.19 0.54 5.60
C LEU A 226 -9.59 1.24 4.38
N MET A 227 -9.98 2.50 4.12
CA MET A 227 -9.40 3.32 3.07
C MET A 227 -7.87 3.42 3.21
N MET A 228 -7.38 3.60 4.44
CA MET A 228 -5.95 3.69 4.71
C MET A 228 -5.19 2.40 4.36
N VAL A 229 -5.73 1.23 4.74
CA VAL A 229 -5.12 -0.06 4.39
C VAL A 229 -5.19 -0.29 2.88
N MET A 230 -6.26 0.12 2.20
CA MET A 230 -6.35 0.01 0.73
C MET A 230 -5.30 0.86 0.03
N ILE A 231 -5.10 2.11 0.44
CA ILE A 231 -4.05 2.97 -0.13
C ILE A 231 -2.67 2.36 0.08
N ALA A 232 -2.38 1.90 1.31
CA ALA A 232 -1.10 1.29 1.62
C ALA A 232 -0.87 -0.01 0.84
N GLY A 233 -1.89 -0.88 0.78
CA GLY A 233 -1.84 -2.16 0.07
C GLY A 233 -1.67 -1.97 -1.44
N LEU A 234 -2.43 -1.08 -2.08
CA LEU A 234 -2.30 -0.79 -3.51
C LEU A 234 -0.93 -0.21 -3.87
N ALA A 235 -0.38 0.66 -3.01
CA ALA A 235 0.97 1.18 -3.19
C ALA A 235 2.02 0.08 -3.01
N HIS A 236 1.89 -0.75 -1.98
CA HIS A 236 2.79 -1.87 -1.71
C HIS A 236 2.76 -2.91 -2.84
N ALA A 237 1.58 -3.23 -3.37
CA ALA A 237 1.40 -4.15 -4.50
C ALA A 237 2.01 -3.63 -5.81
N GLY A 238 2.25 -2.32 -5.94
CA GLY A 238 3.02 -1.76 -7.05
C GLY A 238 4.48 -2.18 -7.06
N PHE A 239 4.97 -2.63 -5.92
CA PHE A 239 6.34 -2.98 -5.65
C PHE A 239 6.50 -4.46 -5.24
N GLU A 240 5.44 -5.20 -5.03
CA GLU A 240 5.55 -6.59 -4.59
C GLU A 240 4.45 -7.39 -5.27
N ASP A 241 4.68 -8.66 -5.54
CA ASP A 241 3.83 -9.55 -6.34
C ASP A 241 2.89 -10.44 -5.51
N TRP A 242 2.46 -9.95 -4.34
CA TRP A 242 1.60 -10.72 -3.44
C TRP A 242 0.11 -10.67 -3.77
N LEU A 243 -0.41 -9.69 -4.53
CA LEU A 243 -1.86 -9.44 -4.63
C LEU A 243 -2.69 -10.62 -5.19
N PHE A 244 -2.03 -11.58 -5.84
CA PHE A 244 -2.62 -12.81 -6.37
C PHE A 244 -2.03 -14.09 -5.79
N ALA A 245 -1.11 -13.97 -4.84
CA ALA A 245 -0.56 -15.10 -4.11
C ALA A 245 -1.60 -15.56 -3.08
N VAL A 246 -2.50 -16.47 -3.48
CA VAL A 246 -3.62 -16.98 -2.65
C VAL A 246 -3.13 -17.59 -1.32
N GLY A 247 -1.91 -18.14 -1.31
CA GLY A 247 -1.26 -18.66 -0.10
C GLY A 247 -0.62 -17.59 0.81
N TYR A 248 -0.58 -16.32 0.39
CA TYR A 248 0.01 -15.24 1.17
C TYR A 248 -1.04 -14.51 2.00
N TYR A 249 -0.77 -14.35 3.29
CA TYR A 249 -1.73 -13.79 4.25
C TYR A 249 -2.17 -12.36 3.88
N LEU A 250 -1.28 -11.55 3.31
CA LEU A 250 -1.57 -10.15 2.99
C LEU A 250 -2.61 -10.04 1.88
N THR A 251 -2.62 -11.00 0.94
CA THR A 251 -3.59 -11.11 -0.13
C THR A 251 -5.00 -11.29 0.40
N VAL A 252 -5.16 -12.26 1.31
CA VAL A 252 -6.45 -12.59 1.92
C VAL A 252 -6.94 -11.40 2.73
N ILE A 253 -6.07 -10.82 3.58
CA ILE A 253 -6.43 -9.65 4.39
C ILE A 253 -6.81 -8.47 3.50
N PHE A 254 -6.03 -8.17 2.46
CA PHE A 254 -6.31 -7.06 1.57
C PHE A 254 -7.67 -7.19 0.89
N TRP A 255 -7.95 -8.34 0.28
CA TRP A 255 -9.21 -8.53 -0.45
C TRP A 255 -10.42 -8.54 0.48
N VAL A 256 -10.33 -9.15 1.66
CA VAL A 256 -11.39 -9.10 2.68
C VAL A 256 -11.68 -7.65 3.09
N LEU A 257 -10.65 -6.86 3.37
CA LEU A 257 -10.81 -5.45 3.74
C LEU A 257 -11.30 -4.58 2.57
N ALA A 258 -10.96 -4.94 1.33
CA ALA A 258 -11.45 -4.26 0.12
C ALA A 258 -12.97 -4.46 -0.03
N PHE A 259 -13.46 -5.70 0.13
CA PHE A 259 -14.90 -5.97 0.08
C PHE A 259 -15.63 -5.30 1.24
N LEU A 260 -15.09 -5.36 2.47
CA LEU A 260 -15.67 -4.63 3.60
C LEU A 260 -15.71 -3.12 3.36
N LEU A 261 -14.70 -2.53 2.71
CA LEU A 261 -14.71 -1.12 2.35
C LEU A 261 -15.90 -0.80 1.42
N MET A 262 -16.15 -1.64 0.42
CA MET A 262 -17.27 -1.44 -0.51
C MET A 262 -18.61 -1.39 0.21
N ASP A 263 -18.79 -2.19 1.25
CA ASP A 263 -20.02 -2.25 2.05
C ASP A 263 -20.22 -1.03 2.94
N VAL A 264 -19.14 -0.43 3.44
CA VAL A 264 -19.19 0.68 4.41
C VAL A 264 -18.84 2.05 3.81
N VAL A 265 -18.68 2.16 2.49
CA VAL A 265 -18.43 3.44 1.83
C VAL A 265 -19.56 4.42 2.12
N PRO A 266 -19.26 5.67 2.57
CA PRO A 266 -20.27 6.68 2.82
C PRO A 266 -21.12 6.93 1.56
N GLN A 267 -22.42 6.77 1.67
CA GLN A 267 -23.33 7.12 0.59
C GLN A 267 -23.38 8.63 0.44
N THR A 268 -23.19 9.13 -0.78
CA THR A 268 -23.56 10.51 -1.11
C THR A 268 -25.06 10.63 -0.90
N SER A 269 -25.47 11.42 0.10
CA SER A 269 -26.87 11.74 0.32
C SER A 269 -27.46 12.27 -0.98
N SER A 270 -28.35 11.48 -1.59
CA SER A 270 -29.13 11.94 -2.73
C SER A 270 -30.12 12.96 -2.17
N HIS A 271 -29.88 14.25 -2.43
CA HIS A 271 -30.87 15.26 -2.07
C HIS A 271 -32.11 15.05 -2.93
N ARG A 272 -33.10 14.31 -2.42
CA ARG A 272 -34.42 14.25 -3.04
C ARG A 272 -35.06 15.63 -2.85
N THR A 273 -35.12 16.39 -3.93
CA THR A 273 -35.84 17.67 -3.94
C THR A 273 -37.31 17.34 -4.14
N SER A 274 -38.07 17.29 -3.05
CA SER A 274 -39.53 17.23 -3.13
C SER A 274 -40.06 18.66 -3.28
N PHE A 275 -40.83 18.89 -4.33
CA PHE A 275 -41.63 20.10 -4.46
C PHE A 275 -42.93 19.88 -3.70
N VAL A 276 -43.10 20.58 -2.58
CA VAL A 276 -44.36 20.62 -1.83
C VAL A 276 -44.85 22.06 -1.85
N HIS A 277 -46.04 22.28 -2.45
CA HIS A 277 -46.74 23.57 -2.46
C HIS A 277 -45.90 24.78 -2.93
N GLY A 278 -45.21 24.66 -4.06
CA GLY A 278 -44.43 25.77 -4.66
C GLY A 278 -43.17 26.16 -3.87
N MET A 279 -42.92 25.54 -2.72
CA MET A 279 -41.72 25.76 -1.92
C MET A 279 -40.71 24.64 -2.18
N ARG A 280 -39.49 25.03 -2.55
CA ARG A 280 -38.39 24.10 -2.84
C ARG A 280 -37.71 23.73 -1.53
N ILE A 281 -38.15 22.63 -0.89
CA ILE A 281 -37.55 22.17 0.36
C ILE A 281 -36.49 21.11 0.05
N ARG A 282 -35.25 21.36 0.49
CA ARG A 282 -34.14 20.40 0.41
C ARG A 282 -34.06 19.65 1.73
N TYR A 283 -34.53 18.41 1.76
CA TYR A 283 -34.25 17.52 2.86
C TYR A 283 -32.98 16.72 2.55
N ALA A 284 -32.09 16.58 3.53
CA ALA A 284 -31.08 15.53 3.50
C ALA A 284 -31.79 14.24 3.88
N THR A 285 -31.98 13.33 2.92
CA THR A 285 -32.48 12.00 3.27
C THR A 285 -31.35 11.23 3.91
N ASP A 286 -31.44 11.04 5.22
CA ASP A 286 -30.65 10.04 5.92
C ASP A 286 -31.10 8.65 5.41
N PRO A 287 -30.21 7.83 4.81
CA PRO A 287 -30.58 6.52 4.30
C PRO A 287 -31.11 5.56 5.37
N ALA A 288 -30.99 5.90 6.67
CA ALA A 288 -31.53 5.10 7.78
C ALA A 288 -33.06 5.24 7.98
N VAL A 289 -33.74 6.19 7.31
CA VAL A 289 -35.16 6.48 7.51
C VAL A 289 -35.92 6.38 6.18
N ALA A 290 -35.93 5.18 5.59
CA ALA A 290 -36.92 4.84 4.56
C ALA A 290 -37.94 3.88 5.19
N PRO A 291 -39.23 4.26 5.32
CA PRO A 291 -40.25 3.31 5.71
C PRO A 291 -40.38 2.24 4.62
N ARG A 292 -40.34 0.96 5.03
CA ARG A 292 -40.73 -0.18 4.20
C ARG A 292 -42.23 -0.15 3.93
#